data_AF-A0AB37Z8L7-F1
#
_entry.id   AF-A0AB37Z8L7-F1
#
_cell.length_a   1.000
_cell.length_b   1.000
_cell.length_c   1.000
_cell.angle_alpha   90.00
_cell.angle_beta   90.00
_cell.angle_gamma   90.00
#
_symmetry.space_group_name_H-M   'P 1'
#
loop_
_entity.id
_entity.type
_entity.pdbx_description
1 polymer ?
#
loop_
_entity_poly.entity_id
_entity_poly.type
_entity_poly.pdbx_seq_one_letter_code
_entity_poly.pdbx_strand_id
1 'polypeptide(L)'
;MAFFTKAEARSAAKRAMKNRSLGEMITESMEYNKRATRFDIFLSHSIIDAELVLGVKVLLEGMGKKVYVDWVDDPELDRRQVTQHTAERLRGRMKQSDSLLYIAA
;
A
#
# COMPACT_ATOMS: atom_id res chain seq x y z
N MET A 1 -6.70 -19.90 -1.70
CA MET A 1 -6.58 -18.56 -1.08
C MET A 1 -5.62 -18.68 0.08
N ALA A 2 -4.56 -17.88 0.11
CA ALA A 2 -3.70 -17.76 1.28
C ALA A 2 -4.25 -16.62 2.15
N PHE A 3 -4.37 -16.86 3.45
CA PHE A 3 -4.79 -15.85 4.42
C PHE A 3 -3.61 -15.58 5.36
N PHE A 4 -3.30 -14.31 5.60
CA PHE A 4 -2.32 -13.89 6.60
C PHE A 4 -3.08 -13.35 7.81
N THR A 5 -2.65 -13.72 9.01
CA THR A 5 -3.25 -13.21 10.25
C THR A 5 -2.74 -11.80 10.55
N LYS A 6 -3.55 -11.00 11.28
CA LYS A 6 -3.12 -9.68 11.76
C LYS A 6 -1.82 -9.74 12.58
N ALA A 7 -1.61 -10.83 13.31
CA ALA A 7 -0.41 -11.03 14.13
C ALA A 7 0.84 -11.25 13.26
N GLU A 8 0.74 -12.03 12.19
CA GLU A 8 1.82 -12.23 11.23
C GLU A 8 2.17 -10.92 10.52
N ALA A 9 1.15 -10.19 10.04
CA ALA A 9 1.35 -8.89 9.40
C ALA A 9 2.04 -7.90 10.36
N ARG A 10 1.57 -7.76 11.60
CA ARG A 10 2.15 -6.85 12.61
C ARG A 10 3.56 -7.25 13.05
N SER A 11 3.81 -8.53 13.28
CA SER A 11 5.15 -8.99 13.69
C SER A 11 6.17 -8.78 12.58
N ALA A 12 5.77 -9.01 11.34
CA ALA A 12 6.60 -8.82 10.18
C ALA A 12 6.82 -7.31 9.89
N ALA A 13 5.79 -6.46 10.07
CA ALA A 13 5.91 -5.01 10.09
C ALA A 13 6.94 -4.52 11.13
N LYS A 14 6.80 -4.96 12.39
CA LYS A 14 7.73 -4.60 13.47
C LYS A 14 9.18 -5.01 13.18
N ARG A 15 9.39 -6.17 12.54
CA ARG A 15 10.73 -6.61 12.13
C ARG A 15 11.32 -5.72 11.04
N ALA A 16 10.52 -5.37 10.02
CA ALA A 16 10.97 -4.48 8.95
C ALA A 16 11.25 -3.06 9.45
N MET A 17 10.47 -2.60 10.44
CA MET A 17 10.63 -1.29 11.10
C MET A 17 11.77 -1.21 12.12
N LYS A 18 12.46 -2.31 12.43
CA LYS A 18 13.47 -2.35 13.49
C LYS A 18 14.69 -1.46 13.22
N ASN A 19 15.00 -1.18 11.96
CA ASN A 19 16.20 -0.45 11.54
C ASN A 19 15.93 0.81 10.69
N ARG A 20 14.67 1.20 10.48
CA ARG A 20 14.28 2.34 9.65
C ARG A 20 13.02 3.00 10.21
N SER A 21 12.92 4.31 10.07
CA SER A 21 11.71 5.04 10.43
C SER A 21 10.61 4.85 9.38
N LEU A 22 9.36 5.02 9.80
CA LEU A 22 8.18 5.00 8.93
C LEU A 22 8.27 6.03 7.80
N GLY A 23 8.78 7.22 8.10
CA GLY A 23 8.96 8.30 7.12
C GLY A 23 9.97 7.95 6.04
N GLU A 24 11.13 7.40 6.40
CA GLU A 24 12.16 6.98 5.44
C GLU A 24 11.63 5.92 4.47
N MET A 25 10.86 4.94 4.95
CA MET A 25 10.28 3.91 4.09
C MET A 25 9.25 4.46 3.12
N ILE A 26 8.40 5.40 3.57
CA ILE A 26 7.44 6.07 2.70
C ILE A 26 8.19 6.81 1.60
N THR A 27 9.22 7.58 1.95
CA THR A 27 10.04 8.31 0.96
C THR A 27 10.70 7.38 -0.05
N GLU A 28 11.31 6.27 0.40
CA GLU A 28 11.92 5.29 -0.50
C GLU A 28 10.90 4.65 -1.45
N SER A 29 9.72 4.26 -0.93
CA SER A 29 8.67 3.66 -1.74
C SER A 29 8.06 4.65 -2.74
N MET A 30 7.87 5.91 -2.33
CA MET A 30 7.44 6.99 -3.23
C MET A 30 8.44 7.18 -4.38
N GLU A 31 9.74 7.20 -4.11
CA GLU A 31 10.77 7.32 -5.15
C GLU A 31 10.83 6.08 -6.06
N TYR A 32 10.64 4.88 -5.50
CA TYR A 32 10.58 3.63 -6.27
C TYR A 32 9.38 3.58 -7.22
N ASN A 33 8.22 4.07 -6.77
CA ASN A 33 6.96 4.03 -7.52
C ASN A 33 6.67 5.27 -8.37
N LYS A 34 7.44 6.36 -8.23
CA LYS A 34 7.22 7.65 -8.92
C LYS A 34 7.05 7.55 -10.44
N ARG A 35 7.64 6.52 -11.05
CA ARG A 35 7.58 6.24 -12.50
C ARG A 35 6.92 4.89 -12.83
N ALA A 36 6.28 4.25 -11.85
CA ALA A 36 5.63 2.97 -12.06
C ALA A 36 4.40 3.15 -12.96
N THR A 37 4.44 2.53 -14.14
CA THR A 37 3.29 2.42 -15.05
C THR A 37 2.43 1.20 -14.73
N ARG A 38 2.90 0.31 -13.85
CA ARG A 38 2.29 -0.97 -13.49
C ARG A 38 2.65 -1.36 -12.06
N PHE A 39 1.71 -1.99 -11.37
CA PHE A 39 1.87 -2.53 -10.01
C PHE A 39 1.56 -4.02 -10.02
N ASP A 40 2.18 -4.78 -9.11
CA ASP A 40 1.82 -6.17 -8.90
C ASP A 40 0.53 -6.27 -8.06
N ILE A 41 0.37 -5.35 -7.10
CA ILE A 41 -0.69 -5.41 -6.08
C ILE A 41 -1.31 -4.03 -5.86
N PHE A 42 -2.63 -3.95 -5.97
CA PHE A 42 -3.45 -2.88 -5.41
C PHE A 42 -3.82 -3.23 -3.96
N LEU A 43 -3.31 -2.49 -2.99
CA LEU A 43 -3.56 -2.78 -1.57
C LEU A 43 -4.74 -1.93 -1.03
N SER A 44 -5.93 -2.50 -1.11
CA SER A 44 -7.16 -1.91 -0.58
C SER A 44 -7.23 -2.06 0.94
N HIS A 45 -7.62 -0.99 1.65
CA HIS A 45 -7.60 -0.95 3.11
C HIS A 45 -8.56 0.09 3.68
N SER A 46 -8.94 -0.09 4.95
CA SER A 46 -9.54 0.97 5.77
C SER A 46 -8.45 1.95 6.24
N ILE A 47 -8.76 3.25 6.27
CA ILE A 47 -7.82 4.30 6.68
C ILE A 47 -7.41 4.20 8.16
N ILE A 48 -8.18 3.46 8.97
CA ILE A 48 -8.01 3.36 10.42
C ILE A 48 -6.68 2.66 10.80
N ASP A 49 -6.14 1.80 9.93
CA ASP A 49 -4.98 0.96 10.23
C ASP A 49 -3.75 1.29 9.37
N ALA A 50 -3.37 2.56 9.29
CA ALA A 50 -2.21 3.02 8.50
C ALA A 50 -0.91 2.25 8.82
N GLU A 51 -0.63 1.98 10.11
CA GLU A 51 0.55 1.21 10.54
C GLU A 51 0.54 -0.23 10.00
N LEU A 52 -0.63 -0.89 10.02
CA LEU A 52 -0.78 -2.25 9.48
C LEU A 52 -0.58 -2.27 7.97
N VAL A 53 -1.17 -1.30 7.27
CA VAL A 53 -1.10 -1.19 5.80
C VAL A 53 0.34 -0.99 5.35
N LEU A 54 1.07 -0.11 6.04
CA LEU A 54 2.50 0.09 5.81
C LEU A 54 3.31 -1.17 6.06
N GLY A 55 3.03 -1.85 7.17
CA GLY A 55 3.63 -3.13 7.48
C GLY A 55 3.47 -4.15 6.35
N VAL A 56 2.25 -4.32 5.85
CA VAL A 56 1.96 -5.23 4.73
C VAL A 56 2.66 -4.78 3.44
N LYS A 57 2.62 -3.49 3.12
CA LYS A 57 3.30 -2.93 1.93
C LYS A 57 4.79 -3.25 1.94
N VAL A 58 5.48 -2.99 3.06
CA VAL A 58 6.92 -3.25 3.21
C VAL A 58 7.26 -4.73 3.04
N LEU A 59 6.41 -5.63 3.55
CA LEU A 59 6.64 -7.07 3.41
C LEU A 59 6.54 -7.52 1.96
N LEU A 60 5.52 -7.05 1.26
CA LEU A 60 5.31 -7.36 -0.15
C LEU A 60 6.42 -6.76 -1.02
N GLU A 61 6.85 -5.52 -0.75
CA GLU A 61 8.00 -4.89 -1.42
C GLU A 61 9.31 -5.62 -1.12
N GLY A 62 9.51 -6.10 0.12
CA GLY A 62 10.64 -6.96 0.49
C GLY A 62 10.64 -8.32 -0.24
N MET A 63 9.49 -8.77 -0.74
CA MET A 63 9.35 -9.93 -1.63
C MET A 63 9.53 -9.56 -3.12
N GLY A 64 9.91 -8.32 -3.42
CA GLY A 64 10.12 -7.81 -4.77
C GLY A 64 8.83 -7.42 -5.50
N LYS A 65 7.73 -7.16 -4.80
CA LYS A 65 6.46 -6.73 -5.40
C LYS A 65 6.32 -5.21 -5.42
N LYS A 66 5.81 -4.65 -6.51
CA LYS A 66 5.37 -3.25 -6.62
C LYS A 66 3.96 -3.13 -6.05
N VAL A 67 3.83 -2.45 -4.93
CA VAL A 67 2.54 -2.33 -4.21
C VAL A 67 2.03 -0.90 -4.26
N TYR A 68 0.81 -0.73 -4.76
CA TYR A 68 0.11 0.54 -4.73
C TYR A 68 -0.67 0.72 -3.42
N VAL A 69 -0.48 1.86 -2.77
CA VAL A 69 -1.23 2.35 -1.61
C VAL A 69 -1.58 3.82 -1.88
N ASP A 70 -2.87 4.12 -1.96
CA ASP A 70 -3.39 5.39 -2.47
C ASP A 70 -2.91 6.65 -1.71
N TRP A 71 -2.54 6.58 -0.42
CA TRP A 71 -2.09 7.76 0.35
C TRP A 71 -0.57 7.93 0.32
N VAL A 72 0.13 6.85 -0.04
CA VAL A 72 1.57 6.86 -0.25
C VAL A 72 1.84 7.32 -1.68
N ASP A 73 1.16 6.69 -2.63
CA ASP A 73 1.47 6.80 -4.06
C ASP A 73 0.67 7.90 -4.79
N ASP A 74 -0.47 8.35 -4.24
CA ASP A 74 -1.27 9.47 -4.74
C ASP A 74 -1.76 10.38 -3.57
N PRO A 75 -0.85 11.04 -2.82
CA PRO A 75 -1.19 11.83 -1.63
C PRO A 75 -2.13 13.01 -1.92
N GLU A 76 -2.26 13.42 -3.18
CA GLU A 76 -3.22 14.43 -3.63
C GLU A 76 -4.69 13.97 -3.59
N LEU A 77 -4.95 12.66 -3.46
CA LEU A 77 -6.31 12.13 -3.35
C LEU A 77 -6.91 12.45 -1.98
N ASP A 78 -7.84 13.40 -1.94
CA ASP A 78 -8.67 13.61 -0.75
C ASP A 78 -9.63 12.44 -0.54
N ARG A 79 -9.37 11.67 0.51
CA ARG A 79 -10.10 10.45 0.88
C ARG A 79 -11.40 10.70 1.60
N ARG A 80 -11.60 11.93 2.09
CA ARG A 80 -12.84 12.32 2.78
C ARG A 80 -13.97 12.56 1.79
N GLN A 81 -13.64 12.65 0.50
CA GLN A 81 -14.53 13.00 -0.60
C GLN A 81 -14.35 12.01 -1.75
N VAL A 82 -15.29 11.07 -1.90
CA VAL A 82 -15.34 10.24 -3.12
C VAL A 82 -15.98 11.07 -4.22
N THR A 83 -15.14 11.65 -5.09
CA THR A 83 -15.59 12.39 -6.28
C THR A 83 -15.45 11.48 -7.50
N GLN A 84 -16.07 11.88 -8.61
CA GLN A 84 -15.86 11.18 -9.89
C GLN A 84 -14.37 11.10 -10.25
N HIS A 85 -13.63 12.18 -10.01
CA HIS A 85 -12.20 12.24 -10.30
C HIS A 85 -11.39 11.25 -9.45
N THR A 86 -11.62 11.21 -8.13
CA THR A 86 -10.91 10.27 -7.25
C THR A 86 -11.28 8.81 -7.56
N ALA A 87 -12.54 8.54 -7.89
CA ALA A 87 -12.99 7.23 -8.35
C ALA A 87 -12.35 6.79 -9.68
N GLU A 88 -12.22 7.69 -10.65
CA GLU A 88 -11.55 7.42 -11.93
C GLU A 88 -10.06 7.15 -11.75
N ARG A 89 -9.38 7.91 -10.89
CA ARG A 89 -7.97 7.67 -10.54
C ARG A 89 -7.78 6.29 -9.93
N LEU A 90 -8.57 5.93 -8.91
CA LEU A 90 -8.50 4.62 -8.27
C LEU A 90 -8.82 3.47 -9.25
N ARG A 91 -9.81 3.64 -10.14
CA ARG A 91 -10.08 2.67 -11.22
C ARG A 91 -8.90 2.51 -12.17
N GLY A 92 -8.21 3.60 -12.51
CA GLY A 92 -6.98 3.56 -13.28
C GLY A 92 -5.89 2.75 -12.58
N ARG A 93 -5.69 2.97 -11.28
CA ARG A 93 -4.70 2.26 -10.46
C ARG A 93 -5.01 0.78 -10.30
N MET A 94 -6.29 0.42 -10.13
CA MET A 94 -6.73 -0.97 -10.15
C MET A 94 -6.43 -1.65 -11.50
N LYS A 95 -6.68 -0.98 -12.64
CA LYS A 95 -6.36 -1.52 -13.97
C LYS A 95 -4.86 -1.62 -14.24
N GLN A 96 -4.05 -0.80 -13.58
CA GLN A 96 -2.58 -0.86 -13.62
C GLN A 96 -2.00 -1.95 -12.72
N SER A 97 -2.83 -2.62 -11.92
CA SER A 97 -2.40 -3.62 -10.95
C SER A 97 -2.75 -5.03 -11.42
N ASP A 98 -1.85 -5.98 -11.21
CA ASP A 98 -2.09 -7.39 -11.59
C ASP A 98 -3.02 -8.12 -10.62
N SER A 99 -3.11 -7.66 -9.36
CA SER A 99 -3.96 -8.26 -8.34
C SER A 99 -4.46 -7.23 -7.32
N LEU A 100 -5.52 -7.57 -6.59
CA LEU A 100 -6.04 -6.79 -5.48
C LEU A 100 -5.92 -7.59 -4.19
N LEU A 101 -5.31 -6.98 -3.17
CA LEU A 101 -5.32 -7.47 -1.80
C LEU A 101 -6.18 -6.52 -0.96
N TYR A 102 -7.06 -7.09 -0.14
CA TYR A 102 -7.92 -6.34 0.77
C TYR A 102 -7.54 -6.62 2.22
N ILE A 103 -7.23 -5.56 2.97
CA ILE A 103 -7.00 -5.64 4.41
C ILE A 103 -8.34 -5.41 5.12
N ALA A 104 -8.94 -6.50 5.59
CA ALA A 104 -10.06 -6.47 6.52
C ALA A 104 -9.52 -6.38 7.95
N ALA A 105 -9.59 -5.19 8.54
CA ALA A 105 -9.17 -4.93 9.91
C ALA A 105 -10.35 -4.52 10.79
#